data_AF-A0A1S6LN28-F1
#
_entry.id   AF-A0A1S6LN28-F1
#
_cell.length_a   1.000
_cell.length_b   1.000
_cell.length_c   1.000
_cell.angle_alpha   90.00
_cell.angle_beta   90.00
_cell.angle_gamma   90.00
#
_symmetry.space_group_name_H-M   'P 1'
#
loop_
_entity.id
_entity.type
_entity.pdbx_description
1 polymer ?
#
loop_
_entity_poly.entity_id
_entity_poly.type
_entity_poly.pdbx_seq_one_letter_code
_entity_poly.pdbx_strand_id
1 'polypeptide(L)'
;FQRDTAPHVREELARLAREGQRPSQLFLTCADSLLVTSMITASGPGDLFTVRNVGNLVPLPGAESTDDSVAAAIEYAVDVLMVDSITVCGHSGCGAMQALLSSAPGVPMTPLRRWLRHGLPSLERMASRHHAWARISGRLPADAVEQ
;
A
#
# COMPACT_ATOMS: atom_id res chain seq x y z
N PHE A 1 -14.56 17.52 -11.34
CA PHE A 1 -14.30 17.91 -9.93
C PHE A 1 -14.90 19.27 -9.57
N GLN A 2 -14.41 20.40 -10.11
CA GLN A 2 -14.82 21.74 -9.63
C GLN A 2 -16.31 22.07 -9.81
N ARG A 3 -16.95 21.60 -10.88
CA ARG A 3 -18.37 21.89 -11.17
C ARG A 3 -19.32 21.02 -10.36
N ASP A 4 -19.04 19.73 -10.27
CA ASP A 4 -20.00 18.75 -9.76
C ASP A 4 -19.65 18.29 -8.35
N THR A 5 -18.42 17.82 -8.12
CA THR A 5 -18.02 17.20 -6.84
C THR A 5 -17.71 18.21 -5.76
N ALA A 6 -16.99 19.29 -6.10
CA ALA A 6 -16.46 20.23 -5.12
C ALA A 6 -17.55 20.86 -4.24
N PRO A 7 -18.72 21.29 -4.74
CA PRO A 7 -19.80 21.80 -3.89
C PRO A 7 -20.24 20.84 -2.78
N HIS A 8 -20.20 19.52 -3.04
CA HIS A 8 -20.65 18.50 -2.09
C HIS A 8 -19.62 18.17 -0.99
N VAL A 9 -18.32 18.41 -1.23
CA VAL A 9 -17.24 18.06 -0.28
C VAL A 9 -16.55 19.27 0.32
N ARG A 10 -16.85 20.48 -0.16
CA ARG A 10 -16.14 21.72 0.21
C ARG A 10 -16.19 22.00 1.71
N GLU A 11 -17.35 21.85 2.32
CA GLU A 11 -17.53 22.14 3.75
C GLU A 11 -16.65 21.22 4.60
N GLU A 12 -16.67 19.92 4.31
CA GLU A 12 -15.89 18.92 5.05
C GLU A 12 -14.38 19.11 4.83
N LEU A 13 -13.94 19.33 3.59
CA LEU A 13 -12.52 19.62 3.33
C LEU A 13 -12.07 20.93 3.99
N ALA A 14 -12.92 21.95 4.04
CA ALA A 14 -12.61 23.20 4.72
C ALA A 14 -12.55 23.02 6.25
N ARG A 15 -13.40 22.16 6.82
CA ARG A 15 -13.33 21.78 8.23
C ARG A 15 -12.01 21.08 8.54
N LEU A 16 -11.65 20.04 7.78
CA LEU A 16 -10.40 19.30 7.92
C LEU A 16 -9.16 20.19 7.74
N ALA A 17 -9.20 21.17 6.83
CA ALA A 17 -8.10 22.12 6.64
C ALA A 17 -7.89 23.04 7.86
N ARG A 18 -8.95 23.36 8.62
CA ARG A 18 -8.86 24.19 9.84
C ARG A 18 -8.52 23.38 11.08
N GLU A 19 -9.11 22.20 11.21
CA GLU A 19 -9.05 21.37 12.43
C GLU A 19 -7.93 20.32 12.38
N GLY A 20 -7.40 20.05 11.20
CA GLY A 20 -6.46 18.97 10.93
C GLY A 20 -7.17 17.64 10.65
N GLN A 21 -6.39 16.70 10.12
CA GLN A 21 -6.81 15.30 9.93
C GLN A 21 -6.36 14.44 11.12
N ARG A 22 -7.11 13.40 11.42
CA ARG A 22 -6.76 12.36 12.42
C ARG A 22 -7.16 10.98 11.89
N PRO A 23 -6.48 10.50 10.85
CA PRO A 23 -6.79 9.19 10.30
C PRO A 23 -6.50 8.11 11.34
N SER A 24 -7.33 7.09 11.42
CA SER A 24 -7.12 5.96 12.34
C SER A 24 -6.09 4.96 11.80
N GLN A 25 -5.78 5.04 10.50
CA GLN A 25 -4.98 4.02 9.83
C GLN A 25 -4.14 4.57 8.67
N LEU A 26 -2.92 4.03 8.53
CA LEU A 26 -2.16 4.06 7.27
C LEU A 26 -2.62 2.90 6.36
N PHE A 27 -3.15 3.23 5.19
CA PHE A 27 -3.55 2.28 4.16
C PHE A 27 -2.54 2.30 3.00
N LEU A 28 -1.67 1.29 2.94
CA LEU A 28 -0.69 1.13 1.86
C LEU A 28 -1.20 0.12 0.84
N THR A 29 -1.39 0.55 -0.41
CA THR A 29 -1.97 -0.31 -1.45
C THR A 29 -1.38 -0.05 -2.83
N CYS A 30 -1.85 -0.79 -3.83
CA CYS A 30 -1.35 -0.69 -5.18
C CYS A 30 -1.85 0.59 -5.88
N ALA A 31 -1.02 1.12 -6.76
CA ALA A 31 -1.37 2.19 -7.69
C ALA A 31 -2.32 1.73 -8.82
N ASP A 32 -2.73 0.45 -8.83
CA ASP A 32 -3.72 -0.09 -9.76
C ASP A 32 -5.00 0.75 -9.76
N SER A 33 -5.41 1.23 -10.93
CA SER A 33 -6.55 2.14 -11.08
C SER A 33 -7.90 1.52 -10.72
N LEU A 34 -7.99 0.18 -10.67
CA LEU A 34 -9.19 -0.53 -10.23
C LEU A 34 -9.38 -0.47 -8.71
N LEU A 35 -8.33 -0.15 -7.95
CA LEU A 35 -8.47 0.07 -6.51
C LEU A 35 -8.93 1.49 -6.21
N VAL A 36 -10.19 1.59 -5.78
CA VAL A 36 -10.74 2.80 -5.19
C VAL A 36 -10.78 2.64 -3.68
N THR A 37 -9.71 3.08 -3.03
CA THR A 37 -9.46 2.87 -1.58
C THR A 37 -10.66 3.25 -0.72
N SER A 38 -11.21 4.45 -0.90
CA SER A 38 -12.36 4.93 -0.12
C SER A 38 -13.60 4.06 -0.22
N MET A 39 -13.83 3.40 -1.36
CA MET A 39 -14.97 2.50 -1.53
C MET A 39 -14.76 1.16 -0.81
N ILE A 40 -13.58 0.56 -0.96
CA ILE A 40 -13.30 -0.75 -0.35
C ILE A 40 -13.17 -0.70 1.17
N THR A 41 -12.81 0.47 1.73
CA THR A 41 -12.70 0.68 3.18
C THR A 41 -13.89 1.43 3.78
N ALA A 42 -14.89 1.80 2.97
CA ALA A 42 -16.00 2.67 3.36
C ALA A 42 -15.54 3.94 4.10
N SER A 43 -14.50 4.60 3.58
CA SER A 43 -13.83 5.74 4.22
C SER A 43 -14.13 7.07 3.52
N GLY A 44 -14.33 8.11 4.31
CA GLY A 44 -14.46 9.50 3.89
C GLY A 44 -13.12 10.27 3.95
N PRO A 45 -13.17 11.58 3.63
CA PRO A 45 -12.01 12.46 3.77
C PRO A 45 -11.47 12.49 5.21
N GLY A 46 -10.16 12.29 5.39
CA GLY A 46 -9.51 12.34 6.70
C GLY A 46 -9.51 11.03 7.49
N ASP A 47 -10.26 10.01 7.07
CA ASP A 47 -10.33 8.71 7.76
C ASP A 47 -9.05 7.88 7.57
N LEU A 48 -8.42 7.97 6.39
CA LEU A 48 -7.24 7.19 6.03
C LEU A 48 -6.08 8.08 5.61
N PHE A 49 -4.88 7.76 6.11
CA PHE A 49 -3.64 8.21 5.50
C PHE A 49 -3.22 7.18 4.45
N THR A 50 -3.26 7.53 3.16
CA THR A 50 -3.12 6.52 2.09
C THR A 50 -1.80 6.66 1.35
N VAL A 51 -1.09 5.55 1.17
CA VAL A 51 0.08 5.44 0.28
C VAL A 51 -0.25 4.48 -0.85
N ARG A 52 -0.03 4.91 -2.10
CA ARG A 52 -0.24 4.07 -3.28
C ARG A 52 1.04 3.99 -4.10
N ASN A 53 1.54 2.79 -4.31
CA ASN A 53 2.72 2.54 -5.14
C ASN A 53 2.54 1.28 -5.99
N VAL A 54 3.46 1.04 -6.93
CA VAL A 54 3.36 -0.09 -7.86
C VAL A 54 3.58 -1.41 -7.10
N GLY A 55 2.51 -2.19 -6.89
CA GLY A 55 2.60 -3.48 -6.22
C GLY A 55 2.62 -3.43 -4.69
N ASN A 56 2.19 -2.33 -4.07
CA ASN A 56 2.04 -2.18 -2.61
C ASN A 56 3.27 -2.62 -1.81
N LEU A 57 4.46 -2.28 -2.33
CA LEU A 57 5.74 -2.69 -1.76
C LEU A 57 6.18 -1.73 -0.68
N VAL A 58 6.81 -2.29 0.35
CA VAL A 58 7.47 -1.57 1.44
C VAL A 58 8.95 -1.91 1.38
N PRO A 59 9.82 -0.96 0.96
CA PRO A 59 11.26 -1.14 1.00
C PRO A 59 11.75 -1.49 2.41
N LEU A 60 12.80 -2.31 2.51
CA LEU A 60 13.43 -2.60 3.81
C LEU A 60 14.14 -1.33 4.33
N PRO A 61 14.16 -1.08 5.65
CA PRO A 61 14.92 0.03 6.22
C PRO A 61 16.39 -0.03 5.80
N GLY A 62 16.95 1.10 5.36
CA GLY A 62 18.34 1.19 4.90
C GLY A 62 18.61 0.57 3.52
N ALA A 63 17.59 0.02 2.83
CA ALA A 63 17.68 -0.19 1.39
C ALA A 63 17.78 1.18 0.71
N GLU A 64 18.70 1.33 -0.24
CA GLU A 64 19.04 2.54 -1.02
C GLU A 64 18.16 3.79 -0.81
N SER A 65 18.78 4.93 -0.51
CA SER A 65 18.14 6.21 -0.15
C SER A 65 17.21 6.84 -1.20
N THR A 66 16.98 6.18 -2.34
CA THR A 66 16.08 6.67 -3.39
C THR A 66 14.62 6.32 -3.18
N ASP A 67 14.32 5.43 -2.23
CA ASP A 67 12.95 4.90 -1.99
C ASP A 67 12.34 5.37 -0.65
N ASP A 68 12.90 6.43 -0.06
CA ASP A 68 12.54 6.95 1.28
C ASP A 68 11.10 7.50 1.38
N SER A 69 10.40 7.71 0.27
CA SER A 69 9.02 8.21 0.30
C SER A 69 8.07 7.29 1.09
N VAL A 70 8.28 5.96 1.06
CA VAL A 70 7.46 5.03 1.84
C VAL A 70 7.84 5.06 3.31
N ALA A 71 9.15 5.12 3.61
CA ALA A 71 9.65 5.22 4.98
C ALA A 71 9.15 6.52 5.64
N ALA A 72 9.27 7.65 4.96
CA ALA A 72 8.79 8.94 5.41
C ALA A 72 7.26 8.95 5.63
N ALA A 73 6.50 8.25 4.78
CA ALA A 73 5.05 8.13 4.99
C ALA A 73 4.71 7.27 6.21
N ILE A 74 5.46 6.19 6.46
CA ILE A 74 5.30 5.37 7.66
C ILE A 74 5.66 6.18 8.91
N GLU A 75 6.80 6.86 8.92
CA GLU A 75 7.24 7.74 10.02
C GLU A 75 6.19 8.81 10.30
N TYR A 76 5.70 9.51 9.28
CA TYR A 76 4.67 10.53 9.44
C TYR A 76 3.35 9.94 9.97
N ALA A 77 2.94 8.77 9.50
CA ALA A 77 1.73 8.12 9.97
C ALA A 77 1.82 7.74 11.46
N VAL A 78 2.97 7.18 11.87
CA VAL A 78 3.17 6.68 13.23
C VAL A 78 3.47 7.82 14.21
N ASP A 79 4.45 8.67 13.90
CA ASP A 79 5.01 9.63 14.85
C ASP A 79 4.28 10.99 14.83
N VAL A 80 3.64 11.33 13.71
CA VAL A 80 2.95 12.64 13.56
C VAL A 80 1.44 12.48 13.62
N LEU A 81 0.87 11.58 12.82
CA LEU A 81 -0.58 11.35 12.77
C LEU A 81 -1.08 10.41 13.86
N MET A 82 -0.18 9.65 14.50
CA MET A 82 -0.50 8.70 15.57
C MET A 82 -1.59 7.70 15.17
N VAL A 83 -1.47 7.12 13.96
CA VAL A 83 -2.43 6.10 13.49
C VAL A 83 -2.41 4.86 14.38
N ASP A 84 -3.58 4.25 14.59
CA ASP A 84 -3.72 3.06 15.43
C ASP A 84 -3.26 1.79 14.72
N SER A 85 -3.28 1.79 13.38
CA SER A 85 -2.95 0.61 12.58
C SER A 85 -2.30 0.95 11.24
N ILE A 86 -1.59 -0.04 10.70
CA ILE A 86 -1.03 -0.02 9.35
C ILE A 86 -1.58 -1.25 8.62
N THR A 87 -2.16 -1.04 7.45
CA THR A 87 -2.60 -2.13 6.56
C THR A 87 -1.85 -2.05 5.25
N VAL A 88 -1.26 -3.19 4.84
CA VAL A 88 -0.74 -3.41 3.50
C VAL A 88 -1.76 -4.24 2.72
N CYS A 89 -2.46 -3.60 1.80
CA CYS A 89 -3.53 -4.22 1.01
C CYS A 89 -3.03 -4.56 -0.39
N GLY A 90 -2.79 -5.85 -0.63
CA GLY A 90 -2.61 -6.42 -1.96
C GLY A 90 -3.94 -6.62 -2.70
N HIS A 91 -3.87 -7.02 -3.97
CA HIS A 91 -5.06 -7.33 -4.77
C HIS A 91 -4.78 -8.42 -5.81
N SER A 92 -5.83 -9.09 -6.25
CA SER A 92 -5.77 -10.08 -7.31
C SER A 92 -5.41 -9.44 -8.65
N GLY A 93 -4.76 -10.21 -9.53
CA GLY A 93 -4.42 -9.74 -10.89
C GLY A 93 -3.38 -8.61 -10.94
N CYS A 94 -2.63 -8.36 -9.86
CA CYS A 94 -1.67 -7.25 -9.80
C CYS A 94 -0.61 -7.32 -10.91
N GLY A 95 -0.64 -6.35 -11.84
CA GLY A 95 0.31 -6.27 -12.95
C GLY A 95 1.77 -6.14 -12.49
N ALA A 96 2.01 -5.48 -11.35
CA ALA A 96 3.34 -5.39 -10.75
C ALA A 96 3.88 -6.76 -10.32
N MET A 97 3.02 -7.60 -9.71
CA MET A 97 3.40 -8.95 -9.30
C MET A 97 3.61 -9.85 -10.51
N GLN A 98 2.80 -9.70 -11.58
CA GLN A 98 3.01 -10.42 -12.83
C GLN A 98 4.36 -10.05 -13.50
N ALA A 99 4.72 -8.77 -13.47
CA ALA A 99 6.01 -8.30 -13.98
C ALA A 99 7.20 -8.80 -13.14
N LEU A 100 7.02 -8.88 -11.81
CA LEU A 100 8.00 -9.45 -10.90
C LEU A 100 8.22 -10.95 -11.19
N LEU A 101 7.13 -11.72 -11.33
CA LEU A 101 7.17 -13.15 -11.65
C LEU A 101 7.82 -13.45 -13.01
N SER A 102 7.59 -12.59 -14.00
CA SER A 102 8.09 -12.75 -15.37
C SER A 102 9.51 -12.19 -15.58
N SER A 103 10.18 -11.73 -14.51
CA SER A 103 11.49 -11.09 -14.65
C SER A 103 12.60 -12.11 -14.91
N ALA A 104 13.10 -12.15 -16.14
CA ALA A 104 14.24 -12.97 -16.53
C ALA A 104 15.61 -12.32 -16.15
N PRO A 105 16.65 -13.14 -15.90
CA PRO A 105 18.03 -12.66 -15.76
C PRO A 105 18.51 -11.94 -17.05
N GLY A 106 19.41 -10.96 -16.90
CA GLY A 106 20.07 -10.29 -18.04
C GLY A 106 19.30 -9.14 -18.69
N VAL A 107 18.12 -8.76 -18.17
CA VAL A 107 17.37 -7.59 -18.66
C VAL A 107 17.89 -6.30 -18.02
N PRO A 108 17.97 -5.16 -18.75
CA PRO A 108 18.46 -3.90 -18.20
C PRO A 108 17.71 -3.42 -16.95
N MET A 109 18.44 -2.81 -16.01
CA MET A 109 17.88 -2.26 -14.77
C MET A 109 17.12 -0.95 -15.03
N THR A 110 15.80 -1.05 -15.24
CA THR A 110 14.88 0.08 -15.34
C THR A 110 14.45 0.58 -13.94
N PRO A 111 13.89 1.81 -13.81
CA PRO A 111 13.29 2.25 -12.55
C PRO A 111 12.24 1.28 -12.00
N LEU A 112 11.39 0.72 -12.88
CA LEU A 112 10.42 -0.29 -12.50
C LEU A 112 11.08 -1.55 -11.93
N ARG A 113 12.14 -2.08 -12.56
CA ARG A 113 12.84 -3.27 -12.03
C ARG A 113 13.53 -2.99 -10.71
N ARG A 114 14.16 -1.82 -10.55
CA ARG A 114 14.72 -1.41 -9.26
C ARG A 114 13.64 -1.35 -8.18
N TRP A 115 12.46 -0.85 -8.51
CA TRP A 115 11.35 -0.83 -7.56
C TRP A 115 10.84 -2.24 -7.22
N LEU A 116 10.58 -3.07 -8.23
CA LEU A 116 10.04 -4.43 -8.03
C LEU A 116 11.01 -5.37 -7.29
N ARG A 117 12.31 -5.06 -7.23
CA ARG A 117 13.30 -5.83 -6.47
C ARG A 117 12.92 -5.98 -4.99
N HIS A 118 12.20 -5.00 -4.43
CA HIS A 118 11.71 -5.05 -3.05
C HIS A 118 10.73 -6.21 -2.80
N GLY A 119 10.13 -6.76 -3.86
CA GLY A 119 9.29 -7.96 -3.79
C GLY A 119 10.04 -9.29 -3.87
N LEU A 120 11.34 -9.30 -4.20
CA LEU A 120 12.12 -10.54 -4.36
C LEU A 120 12.14 -11.42 -3.10
N PRO A 121 12.30 -10.88 -1.87
CA PRO A 121 12.23 -11.71 -0.67
C PRO A 121 10.88 -12.44 -0.51
N SER A 122 9.79 -11.83 -0.98
CA SER A 122 8.47 -12.47 -0.98
C SER A 122 8.35 -13.55 -2.04
N LEU A 123 8.96 -13.36 -3.22
CA LEU A 123 9.04 -14.37 -4.26
C LEU A 123 9.87 -15.59 -3.80
N GLU A 124 11.01 -15.36 -3.15
CA GLU A 124 11.86 -16.40 -2.57
C GLU A 124 11.11 -17.21 -1.50
N ARG A 125 10.38 -16.51 -0.61
CA ARG A 125 9.52 -17.16 0.40
C ARG A 125 8.43 -18.01 -0.23
N MET A 126 7.76 -17.50 -1.27
CA MET A 126 6.72 -18.23 -2.00
C MET A 126 7.28 -19.49 -2.70
N ALA A 127 8.51 -19.43 -3.21
CA ALA A 127 9.17 -20.58 -3.84
C ALA A 127 9.69 -21.62 -2.83
N SER A 128 10.01 -21.20 -1.60
CA SER A 128 10.45 -22.11 -0.53
C SER A 128 9.30 -23.03 -0.10
N ARG A 129 9.54 -24.31 0.22
CA ARG A 129 8.50 -25.25 0.72
C ARG A 129 8.27 -25.20 2.24
N HIS A 130 8.96 -24.29 2.93
CA HIS A 130 8.95 -24.15 4.39
C HIS A 130 8.46 -22.76 4.76
N HIS A 131 7.17 -22.51 4.57
CA HIS A 131 6.54 -21.28 5.04
C HIS A 131 5.62 -21.59 6.22
N ALA A 132 5.91 -20.99 7.37
CA ALA A 132 4.86 -20.69 8.32
C ALA A 132 4.02 -19.59 7.67
N TRP A 133 2.83 -19.93 7.22
CA TRP A 133 1.85 -18.99 6.68
C TRP A 133 1.70 -17.83 7.65
N ALA A 134 1.67 -16.60 7.15
CA ALA A 134 1.38 -15.45 7.97
C ALA A 134 -0.02 -15.66 8.57
N ARG A 135 -0.12 -15.93 9.88
CA ARG A 135 -1.41 -16.04 10.55
C ARG A 135 -2.00 -14.64 10.62
N ILE A 136 -2.94 -14.35 9.73
CA ILE A 136 -3.70 -13.10 9.75
C ILE A 136 -4.62 -13.12 10.98
N SER A 137 -4.25 -12.36 12.01
CA SER A 137 -5.06 -12.03 13.21
C SER A 137 -5.88 -13.17 13.84
N GLY A 138 -5.34 -14.39 13.89
CA GLY A 138 -5.99 -15.51 14.59
C GLY A 138 -7.32 -16.00 13.98
N ARG A 139 -7.70 -15.54 12.78
CA ARG A 139 -8.82 -16.10 12.03
C ARG A 139 -8.34 -17.18 11.06
N LEU A 140 -9.24 -18.10 10.72
CA LEU A 140 -8.98 -19.05 9.65
C LEU A 140 -8.86 -18.30 8.30
N PRO A 141 -8.02 -18.80 7.39
CA PRO A 141 -8.02 -18.39 5.99
C PRO A 141 -9.44 -18.37 5.42
N ALA A 142 -9.82 -17.28 4.78
CA ALA A 142 -11.13 -17.08 4.18
C ALA A 142 -11.28 -17.89 2.88
N ASP A 143 -10.17 -18.18 2.20
CA ASP A 143 -10.14 -18.99 0.98
C ASP A 143 -8.79 -19.71 0.80
N ALA A 144 -8.66 -20.43 -0.32
CA ALA A 144 -7.44 -21.16 -0.69
C ALA A 144 -6.27 -20.25 -1.06
N VAL A 145 -6.50 -18.95 -1.29
CA VAL A 145 -5.45 -17.96 -1.57
C VAL A 145 -4.86 -17.43 -0.26
N GLU A 146 -5.64 -17.43 0.82
CA GLU A 146 -5.20 -17.15 2.19
C GLU A 146 -4.54 -18.36 2.91
N GLN A 147 -4.50 -19.54 2.28
CA GLN A 147 -3.89 -20.79 2.81
C GLN A 147 -2.44 -20.99 2.39
#